data_AF-A0A3L7RXQ8-F1
#
_entry.id   AF-A0A3L7RXQ8-F1
#
_cell.length_a   1.000
_cell.length_b   1.000
_cell.length_c   1.000
_cell.angle_alpha   90.00
_cell.angle_beta   90.00
_cell.angle_gamma   90.00
#
_symmetry.space_group_name_H-M   'P 1'
#
loop_
_entity.id
_entity.type
_entity.pdbx_description
1 polymer ?
#
loop_
_entity_poly.entity_id
_entity_poly.type
_entity_poly.pdbx_seq_one_letter_code
_entity_poly.pdbx_strand_id
1 'polypeptide(L)'
;MIRNDLPEIFEAFDFTNPHTTTGARPKTTVPTQGLFMLNDAMVMSTAEITARRILLETTGQPMEIRIQRMFQLIVSDGANDNEQQAMLSYLQQTESRLQTAGDAEASLKALAMACHALFASSRFQYLE
;
A
#
# COMPACT_ATOMS: atom_id res chain seq x y z
N MET A 1 -18.14 14.83 14.66
CA MET A 1 -16.67 14.85 14.87
C MET A 1 -16.14 13.49 14.47
N ILE A 2 -15.63 13.34 13.24
CA ILE A 2 -14.97 12.11 12.80
C ILE A 2 -13.48 12.30 13.08
N ARG A 3 -12.92 11.42 13.90
CA ARG A 3 -11.54 11.49 14.34
C ARG A 3 -10.63 11.09 13.17
N ASN A 4 -9.81 12.05 12.78
CA ASN A 4 -8.79 11.94 11.75
C ASN A 4 -7.63 11.08 12.30
N ASP A 5 -7.84 9.78 12.43
CA ASP A 5 -6.75 8.84 12.69
C ASP A 5 -6.18 8.44 11.33
N LEU A 6 -5.38 9.34 10.74
CA LEU A 6 -4.45 9.00 9.67
C LEU A 6 -3.60 7.82 10.19
N PRO A 7 -3.71 6.61 9.63
CA PRO A 7 -3.01 5.46 10.17
C PRO A 7 -1.50 5.70 10.13
N GLU A 8 -0.77 5.20 11.14
CA GLU A 8 0.70 5.07 11.21
C GLU A 8 1.37 4.39 9.99
N ILE A 9 0.59 4.07 8.95
CA ILE A 9 1.02 3.49 7.69
C ILE A 9 1.96 4.41 6.90
N PHE A 10 1.95 5.73 7.18
CA PHE A 10 2.85 6.68 6.54
C PHE A 10 4.30 6.59 7.04
N GLU A 11 4.55 6.03 8.24
CA GLU A 11 5.92 5.84 8.75
C GLU A 11 6.52 4.47 8.37
N ALA A 12 5.70 3.47 8.02
CA ALA A 12 6.16 2.11 7.77
C ALA A 12 6.72 1.87 6.35
N PHE A 13 6.51 2.80 5.40
CA PHE A 13 6.88 2.62 3.99
C PHE A 13 7.97 3.58 3.49
N ASP A 14 8.77 4.12 4.40
CA ASP A 14 10.10 4.66 4.06
C ASP A 14 11.10 3.51 4.09
N PHE A 15 11.11 2.67 3.05
CA PHE A 15 12.18 1.68 2.86
C PHE A 15 13.47 2.40 2.46
N THR A 16 14.08 3.13 3.40
CA THR A 16 15.46 3.58 3.26
C THR A 16 16.38 2.36 3.40
N ASN A 17 17.03 1.97 2.31
CA ASN A 17 18.27 1.21 2.38
C ASN A 17 19.40 2.21 2.72
N PRO A 18 20.04 2.15 3.90
CA PRO A 18 21.00 3.16 4.33
C PRO A 18 22.42 2.99 3.76
N HIS A 19 22.65 2.11 2.79
CA HIS A 19 24.01 1.78 2.32
C HIS A 19 24.51 2.47 1.04
N THR A 20 23.80 3.44 0.46
CA THR A 20 24.33 4.23 -0.68
C THR A 20 24.29 5.73 -0.41
N THR A 21 25.30 6.21 0.29
CA THR A 21 25.69 7.63 0.24
C THR A 21 26.35 7.91 -1.11
N THR A 22 25.84 8.88 -1.88
CA THR A 22 26.52 10.14 -2.27
C THR A 22 25.67 10.92 -3.30
N GLY A 23 25.47 12.23 -3.08
CA GLY A 23 25.32 13.20 -4.18
C GLY A 23 24.09 14.11 -4.17
N ALA A 24 24.16 15.22 -3.44
CA ALA A 24 23.13 16.26 -3.29
C ALA A 24 22.56 16.88 -4.58
N ARG A 25 21.25 17.18 -4.55
CA ARG A 25 20.67 18.53 -4.71
C ARG A 25 19.25 18.57 -4.10
N PRO A 26 18.96 19.46 -3.13
CA PRO A 26 17.59 19.64 -2.66
C PRO A 26 16.85 20.49 -3.70
N LYS A 27 15.89 19.91 -4.42
CA LYS A 27 14.93 20.67 -5.21
C LYS A 27 13.62 20.70 -4.43
N THR A 28 13.47 21.80 -3.68
CA THR A 28 12.22 22.37 -3.15
C THR A 28 10.97 21.53 -3.40
N THR A 29 10.54 20.84 -2.34
CA THR A 29 9.19 20.35 -2.10
C THR A 29 8.17 21.42 -2.49
N VAL A 30 7.36 21.15 -3.52
CA VAL A 30 6.06 21.81 -3.66
C VAL A 30 5.06 20.89 -2.94
N PRO A 31 4.64 21.21 -1.70
CA PRO A 31 3.84 20.32 -0.84
C PRO A 31 2.36 20.31 -1.25
N THR A 32 2.07 20.22 -2.55
CA THR A 32 0.70 20.20 -3.09
C THR A 32 0.37 18.92 -3.86
N GLN A 33 1.35 18.14 -4.31
CA GLN A 33 1.07 16.88 -5.03
C GLN A 33 0.90 15.67 -4.11
N GLY A 34 1.68 15.57 -3.02
CA GLY A 34 1.52 14.48 -2.04
C GLY A 34 0.23 14.59 -1.21
N LEU A 35 -0.22 15.81 -0.90
CA LEU A 35 -1.42 16.04 -0.10
C LEU A 35 -2.74 15.78 -0.88
N PHE A 36 -2.68 15.85 -2.22
CA PHE A 36 -3.80 15.51 -3.11
C PHE A 36 -3.97 13.98 -3.22
N MET A 37 -2.87 13.22 -3.26
CA MET A 37 -2.93 11.75 -3.28
C MET A 37 -3.45 11.13 -1.97
N LEU A 38 -3.34 11.85 -0.85
CA LEU A 38 -3.72 11.39 0.49
C LEU A 38 -5.18 11.70 0.90
N ASN A 39 -5.88 12.59 0.19
CA ASN A 39 -7.25 13.01 0.53
C ASN A 39 -8.27 12.86 -0.62
N ASP A 40 -7.83 12.40 -1.80
CA ASP A 40 -8.74 12.27 -2.92
C ASP A 40 -9.53 10.95 -2.83
N ALA A 41 -10.85 11.05 -2.69
CA ALA A 41 -11.78 9.92 -2.69
C ALA A 41 -11.60 9.02 -3.93
N MET A 42 -11.06 9.55 -5.03
CA MET A 42 -10.68 8.80 -6.22
C MET A 42 -9.56 7.79 -5.94
N VAL A 43 -8.54 8.12 -5.14
CA VAL A 43 -7.44 7.20 -4.83
C VAL A 43 -7.93 6.06 -3.95
N MET A 44 -8.77 6.35 -2.96
CA MET A 44 -9.41 5.31 -2.14
C MET A 44 -10.34 4.42 -2.98
N SER A 45 -11.15 5.00 -3.86
CA SER A 45 -12.01 4.24 -4.79
C SER A 45 -11.18 3.37 -5.74
N THR A 46 -10.08 3.90 -6.27
CA THR A 46 -9.16 3.16 -7.14
C THR A 46 -8.50 2.01 -6.39
N ALA A 47 -8.11 2.22 -5.13
CA ALA A 47 -7.54 1.17 -4.29
C ALA A 47 -8.54 0.05 -4.00
N GLU A 48 -9.81 0.38 -3.75
CA GLU A 48 -10.87 -0.62 -3.55
C GLU A 48 -11.14 -1.41 -4.84
N ILE A 49 -11.26 -0.73 -5.99
CA ILE A 49 -11.45 -1.39 -7.29
C ILE A 49 -10.26 -2.32 -7.59
N THR A 50 -9.04 -1.86 -7.33
CA THR A 50 -7.82 -2.64 -7.53
C THR A 50 -7.79 -3.87 -6.62
N ALA A 51 -8.15 -3.71 -5.35
CA ALA A 51 -8.26 -4.82 -4.40
C ALA A 51 -9.32 -5.85 -4.85
N ARG A 52 -10.52 -5.42 -5.26
CA ARG A 52 -11.56 -6.32 -5.80
C ARG A 52 -11.07 -7.09 -7.01
N ARG A 53 -10.34 -6.43 -7.93
CA ARG A 53 -9.73 -7.07 -9.09
C ARG A 53 -8.71 -8.13 -8.68
N ILE A 54 -7.80 -7.81 -7.74
CA ILE A 54 -6.81 -8.77 -7.24
C ILE A 54 -7.50 -9.99 -6.63
N LEU A 55 -8.51 -9.79 -5.78
CA LEU A 55 -9.25 -10.90 -5.17
C LEU A 55 -9.91 -11.81 -6.21
N LEU A 56 -10.49 -11.22 -7.27
CA LEU A 56 -11.11 -11.97 -8.35
C LEU A 56 -10.06 -12.79 -9.13
N GLU A 57 -8.98 -12.15 -9.56
CA GLU A 57 -7.90 -12.79 -10.34
C GLU A 57 -7.12 -13.85 -9.55
N THR A 58 -7.12 -13.76 -8.22
CA THR A 58 -6.38 -14.66 -7.32
C THR A 58 -7.30 -15.50 -6.43
N THR A 59 -8.53 -15.75 -6.90
CA THR A 59 -9.52 -16.55 -6.16
C THR A 59 -8.93 -17.92 -5.80
N GLY A 60 -8.99 -18.27 -4.51
CA GLY A 60 -8.46 -19.54 -3.98
C GLY A 60 -6.92 -19.61 -3.89
N GLN A 61 -6.20 -18.57 -4.28
CA GLN A 61 -4.74 -18.52 -4.18
C GLN A 61 -4.26 -18.05 -2.79
N PRO A 62 -3.07 -18.49 -2.35
CA PRO A 62 -2.42 -18.03 -1.12
C PRO A 62 -2.15 -16.53 -1.12
N MET A 63 -2.01 -15.94 0.07
CA MET A 63 -1.81 -14.50 0.26
C MET A 63 -0.56 -13.98 -0.49
N GLU A 64 0.49 -14.79 -0.54
CA GLU A 64 1.75 -14.52 -1.23
C GLU A 64 1.53 -14.22 -2.72
N ILE A 65 0.68 -15.01 -3.38
CA ILE A 65 0.35 -14.81 -4.80
C ILE A 65 -0.46 -13.52 -4.99
N ARG A 66 -1.31 -13.17 -4.02
CA ARG A 66 -2.08 -11.91 -4.04
C ARG A 66 -1.17 -10.71 -3.90
N ILE A 67 -0.18 -10.79 -3.03
CA ILE A 67 0.83 -9.75 -2.83
C ILE A 67 1.64 -9.56 -4.12
N GLN A 68 2.15 -10.65 -4.71
CA GLN A 68 2.88 -10.57 -5.98
C GLN A 68 2.02 -9.92 -7.08
N ARG A 69 0.75 -10.31 -7.17
CA ARG A 69 -0.17 -9.71 -8.15
C ARG A 69 -0.43 -8.23 -7.89
N MET A 70 -0.54 -7.82 -6.63
CA MET A 70 -0.71 -6.42 -6.24
C MET A 70 0.48 -5.57 -6.69
N PHE A 71 1.71 -6.03 -6.43
CA PHE A 71 2.92 -5.33 -6.85
C PHE A 71 3.01 -5.23 -8.38
N GLN A 72 2.69 -6.31 -9.10
CA GLN A 72 2.66 -6.29 -10.57
C GLN A 72 1.62 -5.32 -11.13
N LEU A 73 0.47 -5.15 -10.48
CA LEU A 73 -0.57 -4.26 -10.96
C LEU A 73 -0.29 -2.78 -10.66
N ILE A 74 0.37 -2.49 -9.55
CA ILE A 74 0.56 -1.12 -9.06
C ILE A 74 1.92 -0.56 -9.47
N VAL A 75 2.98 -1.37 -9.39
CA VAL A 75 4.37 -0.95 -9.64
C VAL A 75 4.96 -1.62 -10.89
N SER A 76 4.17 -2.42 -11.61
CA SER A 76 4.59 -3.12 -12.85
C SER A 76 5.76 -4.09 -12.68
N ASP A 77 6.03 -4.53 -11.46
CA ASP A 77 7.11 -5.44 -11.12
C ASP A 77 6.72 -6.32 -9.91
N GLY A 78 7.42 -7.44 -9.70
CA GLY A 78 7.18 -8.32 -8.55
C GLY A 78 7.58 -7.68 -7.22
N ALA A 79 7.04 -8.21 -6.12
CA ALA A 79 7.55 -7.88 -4.79
C ALA A 79 8.86 -8.66 -4.57
N ASN A 80 9.89 -8.01 -4.03
CA ASN A 80 11.05 -8.74 -3.53
C ASN A 80 10.74 -9.43 -2.18
N ASP A 81 11.66 -10.28 -1.70
CA ASP A 81 11.43 -11.07 -0.49
C ASP A 81 11.13 -10.22 0.76
N ASN A 82 11.80 -9.08 0.92
CA ASN A 82 11.60 -8.18 2.07
C ASN A 82 10.23 -7.49 1.97
N GLU A 83 9.89 -6.97 0.80
CA GLU A 83 8.59 -6.34 0.52
C GLU A 83 7.44 -7.34 0.73
N GLN A 84 7.62 -8.57 0.25
CA GLN A 84 6.63 -9.63 0.38
C GLN A 84 6.39 -9.97 1.85
N GLN A 85 7.44 -10.13 2.65
CA GLN A 85 7.31 -10.41 4.08
C GLN A 85 6.67 -9.24 4.84
N ALA A 86 7.10 -8.01 4.59
CA ALA A 86 6.53 -6.82 5.22
C ALA A 86 5.04 -6.68 4.88
N MET A 87 4.68 -6.86 3.61
CA MET A 87 3.30 -6.76 3.14
C MET A 87 2.43 -7.90 3.69
N LEU A 88 2.96 -9.12 3.78
CA LEU A 88 2.26 -10.26 4.37
C LEU A 88 1.93 -10.00 5.84
N SER A 89 2.91 -9.53 6.61
CA SER A 89 2.72 -9.19 8.02
C SER A 89 1.67 -8.08 8.18
N TYR A 90 1.75 -7.04 7.36
CA TYR A 90 0.79 -5.94 7.37
C TYR A 90 -0.65 -6.41 7.07
N LEU A 91 -0.84 -7.22 6.02
CA LEU A 91 -2.16 -7.73 5.65
C LEU A 91 -2.75 -8.62 6.74
N GLN A 92 -1.96 -9.52 7.32
CA GLN A 92 -2.39 -10.41 8.41
C GLN A 92 -2.83 -9.61 9.65
N GLN A 93 -2.03 -8.62 10.07
CA GLN A 93 -2.35 -7.78 11.22
C GLN A 93 -3.61 -6.94 10.97
N THR A 94 -3.72 -6.33 9.79
CA THR A 94 -4.86 -5.48 9.44
C THR A 94 -6.15 -6.28 9.33
N GLU A 95 -6.10 -7.43 8.64
CA GLU A 95 -7.24 -8.32 8.51
C GLU A 95 -7.70 -8.84 9.89
N SER A 96 -6.78 -9.27 10.75
CA SER A 96 -7.11 -9.74 12.11
C SER A 96 -7.78 -8.64 12.96
N ARG A 97 -7.28 -7.40 12.88
CA ARG A 97 -7.90 -6.25 13.57
C ARG A 97 -9.32 -5.97 13.06
N LEU A 98 -9.54 -6.00 11.75
CA LEU A 98 -10.85 -5.79 11.14
C LEU A 98 -11.83 -6.93 11.45
N GLN A 99 -11.37 -8.17 11.44
CA GLN A 99 -12.17 -9.33 11.85
C GLN A 99 -12.59 -9.22 13.33
N THR A 100 -11.68 -8.80 14.20
CA THR A 100 -11.97 -8.57 15.62
C THR A 100 -13.00 -7.44 15.82
N ALA A 101 -13.00 -6.44 14.94
CA ALA A 101 -13.99 -5.37 14.92
C ALA A 101 -15.35 -5.79 14.32
N GLY A 102 -15.47 -7.01 13.79
CA GLY A 102 -16.71 -7.54 13.20
C GLY A 102 -16.95 -7.11 11.74
N ASP A 103 -15.90 -6.67 11.02
CA ASP A 103 -16.03 -6.29 9.62
C ASP A 103 -16.19 -7.52 8.71
N ALA A 104 -17.35 -7.65 8.07
CA ALA A 104 -17.66 -8.76 7.15
C ALA A 104 -16.76 -8.79 5.89
N GLU A 105 -16.17 -7.65 5.52
CA GLU A 105 -15.28 -7.51 4.36
C GLU A 105 -13.82 -7.24 4.77
N ALA A 106 -13.39 -7.78 5.92
CA ALA A 106 -12.05 -7.54 6.48
C ALA A 106 -10.90 -7.76 5.48
N SER A 107 -10.92 -8.87 4.72
CA SER A 107 -9.86 -9.17 3.75
C SER A 107 -9.82 -8.16 2.59
N LEU A 108 -10.99 -7.71 2.11
CA LEU A 108 -11.07 -6.71 1.04
C LEU A 108 -10.58 -5.35 1.53
N LYS A 109 -11.03 -4.92 2.70
CA LYS A 109 -10.61 -3.65 3.31
C LYS A 109 -9.11 -3.63 3.59
N ALA A 110 -8.54 -4.70 4.13
CA ALA A 110 -7.10 -4.84 4.35
C ALA A 110 -6.32 -4.71 3.04
N LEU A 111 -6.78 -5.37 1.98
CA LEU A 111 -6.14 -5.31 0.66
C LEU A 111 -6.29 -3.93 0.00
N ALA A 112 -7.43 -3.27 0.15
CA ALA A 112 -7.64 -1.90 -0.33
C ALA A 112 -6.71 -0.92 0.39
N MET A 113 -6.54 -1.04 1.71
CA MET A 113 -5.58 -0.24 2.47
C MET A 113 -4.13 -0.51 2.03
N ALA A 114 -3.77 -1.75 1.73
CA ALA A 114 -2.46 -2.10 1.19
C ALA A 114 -2.23 -1.48 -0.21
N CYS A 115 -3.22 -1.53 -1.10
CA CYS A 115 -3.15 -0.88 -2.41
C CYS A 115 -2.95 0.63 -2.27
N HIS A 116 -3.69 1.27 -1.35
CA HIS A 116 -3.58 2.69 -1.05
C HIS A 116 -2.17 3.06 -0.54
N ALA A 117 -1.62 2.26 0.39
CA ALA A 117 -0.26 2.45 0.87
C ALA A 117 0.78 2.32 -0.25
N LEU A 118 0.60 1.35 -1.15
CA LEU A 118 1.51 1.13 -2.27
C LEU A 118 1.45 2.27 -3.31
N PHE A 119 0.27 2.83 -3.59
CA PHE A 119 0.13 4.04 -4.42
C PHE A 119 0.81 5.27 -3.80
N ALA A 120 0.89 5.34 -2.47
CA ALA A 120 1.58 6.41 -1.77
C ALA A 120 3.10 6.17 -1.59
N SER A 121 3.59 4.98 -1.96
CA SER A 121 5.00 4.60 -1.76
C SER A 121 5.94 5.29 -2.76
N SER A 122 7.19 5.48 -2.36
CA SER A 122 8.24 6.03 -3.20
C SER A 122 8.46 5.22 -4.49
N ARG A 123 8.29 3.89 -4.44
CA ARG A 123 8.42 3.00 -5.61
C ARG A 123 7.36 3.24 -6.70
N PHE A 124 6.21 3.79 -6.33
CA PHE A 124 5.20 4.24 -7.29
C PHE A 124 5.52 5.64 -7.85
N GLN A 125 6.13 6.50 -7.03
CA GLN A 125 6.46 7.87 -7.40
C GLN A 125 7.72 7.98 -8.27
N TYR A 126 8.62 6.99 -8.19
CA TYR A 126 9.84 6.90 -9.00
C TYR A 126 9.79 5.64 -9.88
N LEU A 127 9.44 5.81 -11.16
CA LEU A 127 9.78 4.84 -12.21
C LEU A 127 11.28 4.97 -12.47
N GLU A 128 12.09 4.00 -12.06
CA GLU A 128 13.43 3.80 -12.65
C GLU A 128 13.32 3.07 -13.99
#